data_AF-A0A9E5D851-F1
#
_entry.id   AF-A0A9E5D851-F1
#
_cell.length_a   1.000
_cell.length_b   1.000
_cell.length_c   1.000
_cell.angle_alpha   90.00
_cell.angle_beta   90.00
_cell.angle_gamma   90.00
#
_symmetry.space_group_name_H-M   'P 1'
#
loop_
_entity.id
_entity.type
_entity.pdbx_description
1 polymer ?
#
loop_
_entity_poly.entity_id
_entity_poly.type
_entity_poly.pdbx_seq_one_letter_code
_entity_poly.pdbx_strand_id
1 'polypeptide(L)'
;VYAAGKPSFVIDTYTRRIMDRLGMTPEAARPKYADYQAVFHDNLPHDEDQPQDTQLYNEFHALWDRHAKEACAKTPRCQICCLLDLCPTGQKLTADS
;
A
#
# COMPACT_ATOMS: atom_id res chain seq x y z
N VAL A 1 4.67 7.69 18.31
CA VAL A 1 4.35 6.50 19.12
C VAL A 1 2.86 6.53 19.37
N TYR A 2 2.13 5.54 18.86
CA TYR A 2 0.67 5.52 18.87
C TYR A 2 0.16 5.46 20.31
N ALA A 3 -0.38 6.58 20.79
CA ALA A 3 -1.10 6.62 22.05
C ALA A 3 -2.44 5.89 21.84
N ALA A 4 -2.70 4.89 22.70
CA ALA A 4 -3.93 4.10 22.79
C ALA A 4 -4.01 2.79 21.98
N GLY A 5 -2.97 1.94 21.98
CA GLY A 5 -3.10 0.46 21.90
C GLY A 5 -3.93 -0.16 20.76
N LYS A 6 -4.34 0.63 19.77
CA LYS A 6 -5.19 0.24 18.66
C LYS A 6 -4.31 -0.16 17.48
N PRO A 7 -4.56 -1.32 16.86
CA PRO A 7 -3.79 -1.78 15.72
C PRO A 7 -3.85 -0.76 14.58
N SER A 8 -2.70 -0.43 14.01
CA SER A 8 -2.57 0.64 13.01
C SER A 8 -1.71 0.18 11.85
N PHE A 9 -2.21 0.33 10.62
CA PHE A 9 -1.46 -0.07 9.44
C PHE A 9 -0.30 0.90 9.20
N VAL A 10 0.91 0.37 9.01
CA VAL A 10 2.11 1.20 8.87
C VAL A 10 2.26 1.71 7.43
N ILE A 11 2.31 3.04 7.29
CA ILE A 11 2.61 3.72 6.04
C ILE A 11 4.07 4.18 6.03
N ASP A 12 4.91 3.57 5.21
CA ASP A 12 6.26 4.09 4.95
C ASP A 12 6.42 4.58 3.51
N THR A 13 7.66 4.85 3.14
CA THR A 13 8.02 5.38 1.82
C THR A 13 7.70 4.41 0.68
N TYR A 14 7.80 3.09 0.88
CA TYR A 14 7.45 2.15 -0.19
C TYR A 14 5.95 1.89 -0.25
N THR A 15 5.25 1.86 0.88
CA THR A 15 3.78 1.78 0.88
C THR A 15 3.20 2.94 0.08
N ARG A 16 3.61 4.17 0.38
CA ARG A 16 3.17 5.36 -0.38
C ARG A 16 3.48 5.24 -1.87
N ARG A 17 4.71 4.88 -2.22
CA ARG A 17 5.12 4.73 -3.63
C ARG A 17 4.24 3.71 -4.37
N ILE A 18 3.94 2.57 -3.76
CA ILE A 18 3.12 1.54 -4.38
C ILE A 18 1.68 2.04 -4.53
N MET A 19 1.10 2.66 -3.49
CA MET A 19 -0.25 3.23 -3.56
C MET A 19 -0.35 4.25 -4.70
N ASP A 20 0.61 5.18 -4.77
CA ASP A 20 0.62 6.21 -5.80
C ASP A 20 0.73 5.61 -7.21
N ARG A 21 1.52 4.55 -7.37
CA ARG A 21 1.68 3.87 -8.66
C ARG A 21 0.45 3.06 -9.08
N LEU A 22 -0.24 2.46 -8.11
CA LEU A 22 -1.48 1.72 -8.31
C LEU A 22 -2.70 2.63 -8.53
N GLY A 23 -2.56 3.95 -8.35
CA GLY A 23 -3.69 4.88 -8.41
C GLY A 23 -4.57 4.86 -7.16
N MET A 24 -4.02 4.41 -6.02
CA MET A 24 -4.68 4.40 -4.71
C MET A 24 -4.31 5.63 -3.85
N THR A 25 -3.78 6.69 -4.45
CA THR A 25 -3.46 7.93 -3.73
C THR A 25 -4.75 8.52 -3.12
N PRO A 26 -4.74 8.91 -1.84
CA PRO A 26 -5.90 9.56 -1.23
C PRO A 26 -6.28 10.84 -1.95
N GLU A 27 -7.59 11.12 -2.01
CA GLU A 27 -8.16 12.32 -2.62
C GLU A 27 -7.94 13.56 -1.74
N ALA A 28 -6.70 14.05 -1.69
CA ALA A 28 -6.35 15.29 -1.03
C ALA A 28 -5.31 16.07 -1.85
N ALA A 29 -5.37 17.40 -1.81
CA ALA A 29 -4.41 18.23 -2.55
C ALA A 29 -2.95 18.00 -2.13
N ARG A 30 -2.73 17.60 -0.86
CA ARG A 30 -1.44 17.19 -0.28
C ARG A 30 -1.66 16.07 0.74
N PRO A 31 -1.73 14.80 0.30
CA PRO A 31 -2.05 13.67 1.18
C PRO A 31 -1.00 13.47 2.27
N LYS A 32 -1.44 13.46 3.52
CA LYS A 32 -0.65 13.23 4.73
C LYS A 32 -0.66 11.76 5.12
N TYR A 33 0.15 11.40 6.11
CA TYR A 33 0.24 10.02 6.64
C TYR A 33 -1.12 9.41 6.97
N ALA A 34 -1.94 10.16 7.72
CA ALA A 34 -3.25 9.69 8.14
C ALA A 34 -4.16 9.39 6.94
N ASP A 35 -4.07 10.18 5.86
CA ASP A 35 -4.92 9.98 4.67
C ASP A 35 -4.57 8.66 3.96
N TYR A 36 -3.29 8.31 3.86
CA TYR A 36 -2.89 7.00 3.32
C TYR A 36 -3.25 5.85 4.26
N GLN A 37 -3.14 6.06 5.58
CA GLN A 37 -3.49 5.04 6.57
C GLN A 37 -4.99 4.74 6.57
N ALA A 38 -5.82 5.78 6.41
CA ALA A 38 -7.27 5.65 6.32
C ALA A 38 -7.69 4.72 5.19
N VAL A 39 -7.03 4.75 4.02
CA VAL A 39 -7.33 3.83 2.91
C VAL A 39 -7.28 2.36 3.36
N PHE A 40 -6.30 1.97 4.17
CA PHE A 40 -6.23 0.59 4.67
C PHE A 40 -7.26 0.34 5.77
N HIS A 41 -7.45 1.28 6.68
CA HIS A 41 -8.43 1.15 7.76
C HIS A 41 -9.86 1.05 7.23
N ASP A 42 -10.21 1.79 6.19
CA ASP A 42 -11.56 1.81 5.63
C ASP A 42 -11.87 0.61 4.72
N ASN A 43 -10.85 -0.11 4.23
CA ASN A 43 -11.01 -1.19 3.25
C ASN A 43 -10.59 -2.58 3.74
N LEU A 44 -9.81 -2.67 4.83
CA LEU A 44 -9.49 -3.96 5.45
C LEU A 44 -10.57 -4.33 6.46
N PRO A 45 -10.96 -5.62 6.53
CA PRO A 45 -12.04 -6.05 7.41
C PRO A 45 -11.75 -5.70 8.86
N HIS A 46 -12.76 -5.11 9.50
CA HIS A 46 -12.86 -5.07 10.95
C HIS A 46 -13.67 -6.28 11.36
N ASP A 47 -13.00 -7.34 11.81
CA ASP A 47 -13.71 -8.43 12.44
C ASP A 47 -14.35 -7.89 13.73
N GLU A 48 -15.69 -8.00 13.86
CA GLU A 48 -16.42 -7.53 15.04
C GLU A 48 -16.03 -8.33 16.29
N ASP A 49 -15.64 -9.60 16.10
CA ASP A 49 -15.14 -10.49 17.14
C ASP A 49 -13.62 -10.31 17.37
N GLN A 50 -12.91 -9.66 16.44
CA GLN A 50 -11.49 -9.40 16.51
C GLN A 50 -11.13 -8.01 15.95
N PRO A 51 -11.51 -6.92 16.65
CA PRO A 51 -11.39 -5.57 16.14
C PRO A 51 -9.93 -5.23 15.84
N GLN A 52 -9.61 -5.20 14.54
CA GLN A 52 -8.32 -4.86 13.95
C GLN A 52 -7.22 -5.88 14.28
N ASP A 53 -7.17 -7.05 13.64
CA ASP A 53 -6.07 -7.99 13.87
C ASP A 53 -4.72 -7.35 13.49
N THR A 54 -3.88 -7.09 14.50
CA THR A 54 -2.51 -6.56 14.33
C THR A 54 -1.71 -7.48 13.40
N GLN A 55 -2.00 -8.78 13.41
CA GLN A 55 -1.39 -9.75 12.52
C GLN A 55 -1.73 -9.46 11.06
N LEU A 56 -3.00 -9.19 10.71
CA LEU A 56 -3.41 -8.84 9.35
C LEU A 56 -2.67 -7.59 8.84
N TYR A 57 -2.61 -6.52 9.64
CA TYR A 57 -1.90 -5.31 9.23
C TYR A 57 -0.41 -5.54 9.05
N ASN A 58 0.21 -6.30 9.95
CA ASN A 58 1.64 -6.62 9.86
C ASN A 58 1.96 -7.51 8.65
N GLU A 59 1.13 -8.52 8.39
CA GLU A 59 1.29 -9.41 7.25
C GLU A 59 1.11 -8.64 5.94
N PHE A 60 0.06 -7.84 5.84
CA PHE A 60 -0.19 -7.07 4.63
C PHE A 60 0.90 -6.02 4.40
N HIS A 61 1.40 -5.37 5.45
CA HIS A 61 2.58 -4.50 5.36
C HIS A 61 3.83 -5.25 4.88
N ALA A 62 4.09 -6.46 5.39
CA ALA A 62 5.23 -7.28 4.97
C ALA A 62 5.13 -7.70 3.49
N LEU A 63 3.92 -7.98 2.99
CA LEU A 63 3.69 -8.27 1.57
C LEU A 63 4.02 -7.07 0.69
N TRP A 64 3.65 -5.86 1.11
CA TRP A 64 3.98 -4.63 0.40
C TRP A 64 5.50 -4.34 0.40
N ASP A 65 6.19 -4.57 1.52
CA ASP A 65 7.65 -4.45 1.61
C ASP A 65 8.36 -5.42 0.65
N ARG A 66 7.91 -6.68 0.65
CA ARG A 66 8.44 -7.69 -0.28
C ARG A 66 8.20 -7.28 -1.73
N HIS A 67 6.99 -6.86 -2.06
CA HIS A 67 6.66 -6.39 -3.40
C HIS A 67 7.51 -5.18 -3.83
N ALA A 68 7.76 -4.25 -2.91
CA ALA A 68 8.61 -3.09 -3.12
C ALA A 68 10.06 -3.46 -3.44
N LYS A 69 10.58 -4.55 -2.85
CA LYS A 69 11.94 -5.04 -3.06
C LYS A 69 12.07 -5.86 -4.35
N GLU A 70 11.11 -6.74 -4.60
CA GLU A 70 11.20 -7.73 -5.69
C GLU A 70 10.77 -7.17 -7.04
N ALA A 71 9.74 -6.30 -7.08
CA ALA A 71 9.14 -5.81 -8.33
C ALA A 71 9.03 -4.28 -8.38
N CYS A 72 8.39 -3.64 -7.40
CA CYS A 72 8.02 -2.22 -7.44
C CYS A 72 9.05 -1.32 -6.74
N ALA A 73 10.34 -1.57 -6.99
CA ALA A 73 11.44 -0.76 -6.47
C ALA A 73 11.46 0.65 -7.08
N LYS A 74 12.41 1.51 -6.70
CA LYS A 74 12.54 2.87 -7.27
C LYS A 74 12.57 2.83 -8.80
N THR A 75 13.42 1.97 -9.36
CA THR A 75 13.35 1.51 -10.76
C THR A 75 12.57 0.19 -10.77
N PRO A 76 11.30 0.19 -11.22
CA PRO A 76 10.45 -0.99 -11.14
C PRO A 76 10.74 -1.98 -12.26
N ARG A 77 10.47 -3.26 -12.02
CA ARG A 77 10.51 -4.34 -13.01
C ARG A 77 9.07 -4.68 -13.44
N CYS A 78 8.39 -3.72 -14.07
CA CYS A 78 6.95 -3.79 -14.34
C CYS A 78 6.53 -5.03 -15.14
N GLN A 79 7.36 -5.47 -16.10
CA GLN A 79 7.09 -6.64 -16.95
C GLN A 79 6.91 -7.96 -16.17
N ILE A 80 7.48 -8.06 -14.96
CA ILE A 80 7.37 -9.26 -14.10
C ILE A 80 6.52 -9.00 -12.85
N CYS A 81 5.86 -7.84 -12.78
CA CYS A 81 5.08 -7.44 -11.62
C CYS A 81 3.73 -8.15 -11.62
N CYS A 82 3.39 -8.86 -10.54
CA CYS A 82 2.10 -9.54 -10.39
C CYS A 82 0.89 -8.60 -10.37
N LEU A 83 1.10 -7.29 -10.21
CA LEU A 83 0.05 -6.28 -10.22
C LEU A 83 -0.02 -5.49 -11.55
N LEU A 84 0.74 -5.90 -12.59
CA LEU A 84 0.83 -5.15 -13.84
C LEU A 84 -0.55 -4.87 -14.45
N ASP A 85 -1.43 -5.87 -14.48
CA ASP A 85 -2.77 -5.76 -15.09
C ASP A 85 -3.69 -4.78 -14.35
N LEU A 86 -3.37 -4.43 -13.11
CA LEU A 86 -4.12 -3.49 -12.27
C LEU A 86 -3.38 -2.16 -12.05
N CYS A 87 -2.12 -2.06 -12.47
CA CYS A 87 -1.25 -0.94 -12.14
C CYS A 87 -1.14 0.05 -13.31
N PRO A 88 -1.83 1.21 -13.26
CA PRO A 88 -1.80 2.18 -14.37
C PRO A 88 -0.40 2.70 -14.66
N THR A 89 0.43 2.88 -13.62
CA THR A 89 1.84 3.27 -13.82
C THR A 89 2.64 2.18 -14.52
N GLY A 90 2.43 0.91 -14.13
CA GLY A 90 3.11 -0.23 -14.72
C GLY A 90 2.78 -0.39 -16.19
N GLN A 91 1.49 -0.35 -16.53
CA GLN A 91 0.98 -0.45 -17.89
C GLN A 91 1.58 0.63 -18.80
N LYS A 92 1.62 1.88 -18.33
CA LYS A 92 2.23 2.99 -19.06
C LYS A 92 3.71 2.74 -19.33
N LEU A 93 4.48 2.38 -18.30
CA LEU A 93 5.92 2.13 -18.45
C LEU A 93 6.23 0.99 -19.41
N THR A 94 5.40 -0.07 -19.45
CA THR A 94 5.59 -1.20 -20.37
C THR A 94 5.13 -0.90 -21.79
N ALA A 95 4.17 0.01 -21.99
CA ALA A 95 3.74 0.43 -23.32
C ALA A 95 4.74 1.37 -24.02
N ASP A 96 5.52 2.11 -23.23
CA ASP A 96 6.54 3.04 -23.70
C ASP A 96 7.94 2.38 -23.92
N SER A 97 8.07 1.07 -23.70
CA SER A 97 9.33 0.30 -23.75
C SER A 97 9.57 -0.47 -25.05
#